data_AF-M4BPB2-F1
#
_entry.id   AF-M4BPB2-F1
#
_cell.length_a   1.000
_cell.length_b   1.000
_cell.length_c   1.000
_cell.angle_alpha   90.00
_cell.angle_beta   90.00
_cell.angle_gamma   90.00
#
_symmetry.space_group_name_H-M   'P 1'
#
loop_
_entity.id
_entity.type
_entity.pdbx_description
1 polymer ?
#
loop_
_entity_poly.entity_id
_entity_poly.type
_entity_poly.pdbx_seq_one_letter_code
_entity_poly.pdbx_strand_id
1 'polypeptide(L)'
;MVLIHEFRVPLHMTVSEFQVAQLFMVVNASEKLTGDGEGVEILVNEPYDNEDGHLGVSSLSGWTIPRNKGQYTRKHYYCQSKIPGFVSALCPDDSMVLIEEAWNAYPHCVTVIVNGYLSKHKFYISIESMHKADSGDSENVLGMTKAELSHRKVEVLNIAEKMPKQTLKEDCDPATVGGSSERVGRRNSFVTSNGNCFTTRCAKRSA
;
A
#
# COMPACT_ATOMS: atom_id res chain seq x y z
N MET A 1 -2.20 14.16 16.57
CA MET A 1 -1.27 13.03 16.78
C MET A 1 -1.24 12.20 15.50
N VAL A 2 -0.09 11.68 15.07
CA VAL A 2 0.03 10.81 13.89
C VAL A 2 0.12 9.37 14.38
N LEU A 3 -0.73 8.49 13.85
CA LEU A 3 -0.71 7.06 14.15
C LEU A 3 0.23 6.36 13.16
N ILE A 4 1.24 5.64 13.65
CA ILE A 4 2.22 4.93 12.81
C ILE A 4 2.11 3.42 13.06
N HIS A 5 1.72 2.68 12.03
CA HIS A 5 1.67 1.21 12.05
C HIS A 5 2.59 0.66 10.97
N GLU A 6 3.44 -0.29 11.34
CA GLU A 6 4.30 -1.05 10.44
C GLU A 6 3.77 -2.48 10.35
N PHE A 7 3.31 -2.87 9.17
CA PHE A 7 2.92 -4.24 8.84
C PHE A 7 4.08 -4.94 8.17
N ARG A 8 4.49 -6.08 8.70
CA ARG A 8 5.48 -6.97 8.09
C ARG A 8 4.75 -8.17 7.53
N VAL A 9 4.83 -8.39 6.22
CA VAL A 9 4.14 -9.48 5.54
C VAL A 9 5.18 -10.39 4.88
N PRO A 10 5.61 -11.47 5.55
CA PRO A 10 6.45 -12.50 4.95
C PRO A 10 5.68 -13.26 3.85
N LEU A 11 6.30 -13.44 2.70
CA LEU A 11 5.70 -14.07 1.52
C LEU A 11 6.61 -15.16 0.93
N HIS A 12 5.99 -16.22 0.40
CA HIS A 12 6.65 -17.33 -0.30
C HIS A 12 6.95 -17.03 -1.78
N MET A 13 7.53 -15.87 -2.03
CA MET A 13 7.98 -15.48 -3.36
C MET A 13 9.19 -14.57 -3.25
N THR A 14 10.01 -14.55 -4.29
CA THR A 14 11.16 -13.64 -4.32
C THR A 14 10.69 -12.19 -4.48
N VAL A 15 11.59 -11.26 -4.16
CA VAL A 15 11.39 -9.82 -4.41
C VAL A 15 11.08 -9.55 -5.90
N SER A 16 11.81 -10.19 -6.82
CA SER A 16 11.54 -10.04 -8.26
C SER A 16 10.19 -10.62 -8.71
N GLU A 17 9.78 -11.77 -8.18
CA GLU A 17 8.45 -12.35 -8.44
C GLU A 17 7.34 -11.43 -7.93
N PHE A 18 7.52 -10.86 -6.73
CA PHE A 18 6.54 -9.96 -6.13
C PHE A 18 6.35 -8.68 -6.94
N GLN A 19 7.41 -8.12 -7.54
CA GLN A 19 7.30 -6.93 -8.39
C GLN A 19 6.27 -7.13 -9.53
N VAL A 20 6.34 -8.27 -10.21
CA VAL A 20 5.41 -8.62 -11.30
C VAL A 20 4.02 -8.91 -10.75
N ALA A 21 3.93 -9.68 -9.67
CA ALA A 21 2.66 -10.01 -9.03
C ALA A 21 1.91 -8.77 -8.53
N GLN A 22 2.61 -7.81 -7.92
CA GLN A 22 2.04 -6.57 -7.41
C GLN A 22 1.39 -5.75 -8.52
N LEU A 23 2.07 -5.58 -9.65
CA LEU A 23 1.53 -4.83 -10.79
C LEU A 23 0.26 -5.49 -11.33
N PHE A 24 0.27 -6.82 -11.48
CA PHE A 24 -0.92 -7.58 -11.88
C PHE A 24 -2.07 -7.42 -10.88
N MET A 25 -1.79 -7.54 -9.57
CA MET A 25 -2.79 -7.39 -8.52
C MET A 25 -3.40 -5.99 -8.52
N VAL A 26 -2.61 -4.94 -8.72
CA VAL A 26 -3.10 -3.56 -8.79
C VAL A 26 -4.04 -3.37 -9.97
N VAL A 27 -3.68 -3.86 -11.16
CA VAL A 27 -4.53 -3.77 -12.36
C VAL A 27 -5.84 -4.53 -12.14
N ASN A 28 -5.76 -5.81 -11.76
CA ASN A 28 -6.93 -6.66 -11.52
C ASN A 28 -7.86 -6.11 -10.41
N ALA A 29 -7.30 -5.54 -9.33
CA ALA A 29 -8.08 -4.92 -8.28
C ALA A 29 -8.74 -3.62 -8.75
N SER A 30 -8.05 -2.81 -9.55
CA SER A 30 -8.60 -1.57 -10.11
C SER A 30 -9.77 -1.86 -11.04
N GLU A 31 -9.66 -2.87 -11.91
CA GLU A 31 -10.74 -3.32 -12.79
C GLU A 31 -11.98 -3.78 -12.02
N LYS A 32 -11.79 -4.61 -10.97
CA LYS A 32 -12.90 -5.10 -10.14
C LYS A 32 -13.59 -4.03 -9.30
N LEU A 33 -12.88 -2.95 -8.96
CA LEU A 33 -13.39 -1.88 -8.13
C LEU A 33 -14.06 -0.75 -8.94
N THR A 34 -13.94 -0.78 -10.27
CA THR A 34 -14.47 0.24 -11.16
C THR A 34 -15.81 -0.21 -11.75
N GLY A 35 -16.89 0.55 -11.47
CA GLY A 35 -18.25 0.27 -11.94
C GLY A 35 -19.25 1.32 -11.45
N ASP A 36 -20.32 1.56 -12.21
CA ASP A 36 -21.47 2.43 -11.86
C ASP A 36 -21.14 3.88 -11.46
N GLY A 37 -20.08 4.47 -12.05
CA GLY A 37 -19.67 5.86 -11.77
C GLY A 37 -18.82 6.02 -10.51
N GLU A 38 -18.48 4.91 -9.85
CA GLU A 38 -17.54 4.84 -8.73
C GLU A 38 -16.32 3.98 -9.09
N GLY A 39 -15.19 4.25 -8.44
CA GLY A 39 -13.98 3.47 -8.68
C GLY A 39 -12.70 4.28 -8.75
N VAL A 40 -11.74 3.76 -9.50
CA VAL A 40 -10.38 4.27 -9.59
C VAL A 40 -10.16 4.88 -10.97
N GLU A 41 -9.95 6.19 -11.02
CA GLU A 41 -9.54 6.88 -12.23
C GLU A 41 -8.03 7.10 -12.21
N ILE A 42 -7.32 6.60 -13.22
CA ILE A 42 -5.88 6.83 -13.39
C ILE A 42 -5.70 8.10 -14.22
N LEU A 43 -5.22 9.17 -13.58
CA LEU A 43 -5.02 10.48 -14.23
C LEU A 43 -3.63 10.64 -14.82
N VAL A 44 -2.61 10.12 -14.13
CA VAL A 44 -1.20 10.20 -14.55
C VAL A 44 -0.57 8.84 -14.34
N ASN A 45 0.23 8.42 -15.30
CA ASN A 45 1.06 7.23 -15.21
C ASN A 45 2.31 7.45 -16.08
N GLU A 46 3.36 8.00 -15.50
CA GLU A 46 4.58 8.39 -16.22
C GLU A 46 5.84 8.06 -15.41
N PRO A 47 6.98 7.83 -16.07
CA PRO A 47 8.25 7.71 -15.36
C PRO A 47 8.63 9.04 -14.69
N TYR A 48 9.29 8.97 -13.54
CA TYR A 48 9.90 10.12 -12.87
C TYR A 48 11.36 9.83 -12.52
N ASP A 49 12.16 10.89 -12.44
CA ASP A 49 13.53 10.88 -11.94
C ASP A 49 13.68 12.02 -10.94
N ASN A 50 14.18 11.72 -9.75
CA ASN A 50 14.43 12.69 -8.68
C ASN A 50 15.70 12.31 -7.90
N GLU A 51 16.68 11.67 -8.55
CA GLU A 51 17.92 11.22 -7.88
C GLU A 51 18.71 12.38 -7.23
N ASP A 52 18.66 13.58 -7.81
CA ASP A 52 19.28 14.81 -7.30
C ASP A 52 18.38 15.61 -6.32
N GLY A 53 17.12 15.21 -6.16
CA GLY A 53 16.13 15.87 -5.30
C GLY A 53 15.50 17.15 -5.87
N HIS A 54 15.58 17.40 -7.19
CA HIS A 54 15.05 18.62 -7.81
C HIS A 54 13.52 18.78 -7.75
N LEU A 55 12.75 17.69 -7.63
CA LEU A 55 11.27 17.75 -7.61
C LEU A 55 10.69 18.29 -6.30
N GLY A 56 11.48 18.33 -5.22
CA GLY A 56 11.07 18.96 -3.96
C GLY A 56 9.84 18.31 -3.30
N VAL A 57 8.77 19.10 -3.12
CA VAL A 57 7.54 18.71 -2.42
C VAL A 57 6.36 18.74 -3.40
N SER A 58 5.55 17.69 -3.41
CA SER A 58 4.34 17.68 -4.24
C SER A 58 3.39 18.80 -3.83
N SER A 59 2.93 19.59 -4.79
CA SER A 59 1.91 20.61 -4.59
C SER A 59 0.53 20.02 -4.27
N LEU A 60 0.30 18.74 -4.59
CA LEU A 60 -0.96 18.04 -4.37
C LEU A 60 -1.04 17.44 -2.97
N SER A 61 -0.13 16.54 -2.59
CA SER A 61 -0.14 15.95 -1.24
C SER A 61 0.59 16.78 -0.18
N GLY A 62 1.50 17.68 -0.57
CA GLY A 62 2.44 18.30 0.37
C GLY A 62 3.54 17.34 0.85
N TRP A 63 3.68 16.18 0.21
CA TRP A 63 4.68 15.18 0.55
C TRP A 63 6.03 15.47 -0.11
N THR A 64 7.12 15.20 0.60
CA THR A 64 8.47 15.31 0.02
C THR A 64 8.69 14.17 -0.95
N ILE A 65 8.94 14.49 -2.22
CA ILE A 65 9.07 13.47 -3.27
C ILE A 65 10.35 12.66 -2.99
N PRO A 66 10.29 11.31 -2.99
CA PRO A 66 11.44 10.48 -2.70
C PRO A 66 12.61 10.76 -3.67
N ARG A 67 13.84 10.73 -3.16
CA ARG A 67 15.06 10.98 -3.94
C ARG A 67 15.53 9.72 -4.67
N ASN A 68 14.77 9.32 -5.68
CA ASN A 68 14.99 8.12 -6.48
C ASN A 68 14.29 8.30 -7.84
N LYS A 69 14.29 7.25 -8.66
CA LYS A 69 13.60 7.21 -9.95
C LYS A 69 12.71 5.97 -10.06
N GLY A 70 11.65 6.07 -10.83
CA GLY A 70 10.68 5.00 -10.98
C GLY A 70 9.44 5.43 -11.75
N GLN A 71 8.29 4.85 -11.40
CA GLN A 71 7.00 5.21 -11.99
C GLN A 71 6.20 6.07 -11.03
N TYR A 72 5.70 7.20 -11.52
CA TYR A 72 4.77 8.06 -10.82
C TYR A 72 3.35 7.81 -11.32
N THR A 73 2.42 7.61 -10.40
CA THR A 73 1.00 7.52 -10.73
C THR A 73 0.17 8.45 -9.87
N ARG A 74 -0.82 9.09 -10.49
CA ARG A 74 -1.85 9.85 -9.80
C ARG A 74 -3.21 9.25 -10.07
N LYS A 75 -3.96 8.95 -9.02
CA LYS A 75 -5.30 8.35 -9.13
C LYS A 75 -6.32 9.10 -8.29
N HIS A 76 -7.55 9.15 -8.77
CA HIS A 76 -8.70 9.58 -8.00
C HIS A 76 -9.56 8.37 -7.64
N TYR A 77 -9.88 8.26 -6.35
CA TYR A 77 -10.82 7.27 -5.84
C TYR A 77 -12.15 7.95 -5.53
N TYR A 78 -13.18 7.60 -6.29
CA TYR A 78 -14.55 8.04 -6.07
C TYR A 78 -15.23 7.06 -5.11
N CYS A 79 -15.47 7.49 -3.87
CA CYS A 79 -15.86 6.60 -2.77
C CYS A 79 -17.27 6.89 -2.20
N GLN A 80 -18.14 7.59 -2.95
CA GLN A 80 -19.38 8.15 -2.41
C GLN A 80 -20.31 7.09 -1.76
N SER A 81 -20.53 5.93 -2.37
CA SER A 81 -21.34 4.84 -1.80
C SER A 81 -20.60 3.96 -0.79
N LYS A 82 -19.26 4.01 -0.76
CA LYS A 82 -18.42 3.19 0.12
C LYS A 82 -18.13 3.85 1.46
N ILE A 83 -18.46 5.14 1.61
CA ILE A 83 -18.30 5.90 2.84
C ILE A 83 -19.55 5.69 3.73
N PRO A 84 -19.42 5.40 5.04
CA PRO A 84 -20.56 5.25 5.92
C PRO A 84 -21.48 6.48 5.90
N GLY A 85 -22.79 6.27 5.87
CA GLY A 85 -23.79 7.34 5.67
C GLY A 85 -23.73 8.52 6.66
N PHE A 86 -23.22 8.30 7.87
CA PHE A 86 -23.02 9.39 8.84
C PHE A 86 -21.86 10.33 8.46
N VAL A 87 -20.86 9.83 7.72
CA VAL A 87 -19.74 10.63 7.20
C VAL A 87 -20.20 11.39 5.96
N SER A 88 -20.99 10.77 5.09
CA SER A 88 -21.52 11.44 3.90
C SER A 88 -22.50 12.57 4.22
N ALA A 89 -23.28 12.44 5.30
CA ALA A 89 -24.17 13.51 5.76
C ALA A 89 -23.45 14.76 6.31
N LEU A 90 -22.17 14.64 6.69
CA LEU A 90 -21.39 15.72 7.31
C LEU A 90 -20.42 16.40 6.34
N CYS A 91 -20.20 15.85 5.15
CA CYS A 91 -19.18 16.35 4.22
C CYS A 91 -19.79 16.58 2.82
N PRO A 92 -19.45 17.69 2.13
CA PRO A 92 -19.98 17.97 0.78
C PRO A 92 -19.63 16.89 -0.23
N ASP A 93 -20.37 16.76 -1.33
CA ASP A 93 -20.12 15.72 -2.35
C ASP A 93 -18.67 15.75 -2.92
N ASP A 94 -18.09 16.95 -3.08
CA ASP A 94 -16.70 17.15 -3.51
C ASP A 94 -15.65 16.61 -2.52
N SER A 95 -16.05 16.31 -1.29
CA SER A 95 -15.19 15.68 -0.27
C SER A 95 -15.11 14.16 -0.41
N MET A 96 -15.87 13.55 -1.33
CA MET A 96 -15.93 12.09 -1.50
C MET A 96 -14.86 11.54 -2.46
N VAL A 97 -13.93 12.40 -2.89
CA VAL A 97 -12.80 12.04 -3.76
C VAL A 97 -11.51 12.00 -2.95
N LEU A 98 -10.84 10.85 -2.97
CA LEU A 98 -9.48 10.71 -2.45
C LEU A 98 -8.48 10.80 -3.61
N ILE A 99 -7.44 11.61 -3.42
CA ILE A 99 -6.37 11.81 -4.37
C ILE A 99 -5.17 10.99 -3.89
N GLU A 100 -4.77 10.00 -4.67
CA GLU A 100 -3.58 9.19 -4.46
C GLU A 100 -2.45 9.68 -5.37
N GLU A 101 -1.30 9.97 -4.79
CA GLU A 101 -0.02 10.06 -5.48
C GLU A 101 0.84 8.86 -5.07
N ALA A 102 1.43 8.17 -6.03
CA ALA A 102 2.36 7.08 -5.75
C ALA A 102 3.65 7.19 -6.56
N TRP A 103 4.78 7.03 -5.87
CA TRP A 103 6.13 6.98 -6.40
C TRP A 103 6.67 5.56 -6.21
N ASN A 104 6.54 4.75 -7.26
CA ASN A 104 6.98 3.36 -7.27
C ASN A 104 8.41 3.26 -7.82
N ALA A 105 9.39 3.17 -6.93
CA ALA A 105 10.79 2.92 -7.24
C ALA A 105 11.22 1.58 -6.63
N TYR A 106 10.57 0.51 -7.08
CA TYR A 106 10.76 -0.84 -6.55
C TYR A 106 12.25 -1.17 -6.31
N PRO A 107 12.64 -1.63 -5.10
CA PRO A 107 11.80 -2.18 -4.03
C PRO A 107 11.20 -1.16 -3.05
N HIS A 108 11.42 0.14 -3.26
CA HIS A 108 10.88 1.20 -2.40
C HIS A 108 9.68 1.88 -3.05
N CYS A 109 8.54 1.89 -2.36
CA CYS A 109 7.31 2.47 -2.88
C CYS A 109 6.71 3.44 -1.86
N VAL A 110 6.36 4.63 -2.30
CA VAL A 110 5.66 5.62 -1.48
C VAL A 110 4.32 5.93 -2.11
N THR A 111 3.26 5.86 -1.34
CA THR A 111 1.91 6.22 -1.75
C THR A 111 1.32 7.16 -0.72
N VAL A 112 0.75 8.28 -1.15
CA VAL A 112 0.16 9.28 -0.28
C VAL A 112 -1.24 9.57 -0.76
N ILE A 113 -2.20 9.36 0.13
CA ILE A 113 -3.61 9.59 -0.10
C ILE A 113 -4.02 10.81 0.72
N VAL A 114 -4.52 11.81 0.01
CA VAL A 114 -5.09 13.03 0.59
C VAL A 114 -6.53 13.18 0.14
N ASN A 115 -7.24 14.10 0.78
CA ASN A 115 -8.60 14.47 0.41
C ASN A 115 -8.60 15.93 -0.04
N GLY A 116 -9.26 16.24 -1.16
CA GLY A 116 -9.27 17.60 -1.72
C GLY A 116 -9.98 18.63 -0.83
N TYR A 117 -10.91 18.19 0.00
CA TYR A 117 -11.74 19.04 0.86
C TYR A 117 -11.18 19.20 2.28
N LEU A 118 -10.71 18.11 2.89
CA LEU A 118 -10.06 18.16 4.19
C LEU A 118 -8.69 18.81 4.03
N SER A 119 -8.36 19.78 4.89
CA SER A 119 -7.01 20.37 4.91
C SER A 119 -5.95 19.26 4.97
N LYS A 120 -4.93 19.33 4.11
CA LYS A 120 -3.82 18.36 4.03
C LYS A 120 -3.13 18.14 5.38
N HIS A 121 -3.14 19.15 6.24
CA HIS A 121 -2.59 19.07 7.60
C HIS A 121 -3.51 18.35 8.60
N LYS A 122 -4.78 18.15 8.27
CA LYS A 122 -5.79 17.49 9.10
C LYS A 122 -5.98 16.02 8.71
N PHE A 123 -5.92 15.70 7.41
CA PHE A 123 -6.09 14.33 6.93
C PHE A 123 -5.07 13.98 5.85
N TYR A 124 -4.30 12.91 6.11
CA TYR A 124 -3.54 12.20 5.10
C TYR A 124 -3.31 10.75 5.55
N ILE A 125 -3.12 9.89 4.58
CA ILE A 125 -2.63 8.52 4.76
C ILE A 125 -1.37 8.40 3.91
N SER A 126 -0.23 8.14 4.52
CA SER A 126 1.00 7.82 3.81
C SER A 126 1.34 6.36 4.01
N ILE A 127 1.52 5.64 2.91
CA ILE A 127 1.91 4.24 2.84
C ILE A 127 3.30 4.20 2.24
N GLU A 128 4.29 3.85 3.04
CA GLU A 128 5.69 3.71 2.61
C GLU A 128 6.08 2.26 2.77
N SER A 129 6.60 1.65 1.70
CA SER A 129 6.88 0.21 1.67
C SER A 129 8.28 -0.09 1.17
N MET A 130 8.91 -1.10 1.77
CA MET A 130 10.17 -1.67 1.36
C MET A 130 10.02 -3.18 1.18
N HIS A 131 10.43 -3.68 0.02
CA HIS A 131 10.47 -5.11 -0.28
C HIS A 131 11.89 -5.64 -0.10
N LYS A 132 12.06 -6.57 0.85
CA LYS A 132 13.38 -7.11 1.19
C LYS A 132 13.36 -8.62 1.13
N ALA A 133 14.47 -9.20 0.64
CA ALA A 133 14.68 -10.64 0.63
C ALA A 133 15.08 -11.14 2.03
N ASP A 134 14.13 -11.08 2.97
CA ASP A 134 14.25 -11.58 4.33
C ASP A 134 12.90 -12.12 4.85
N SER A 135 12.87 -12.56 6.11
CA SER A 135 11.66 -13.07 6.77
C SER A 135 10.95 -12.02 7.64
N GLY A 136 11.24 -10.72 7.46
CA GLY A 136 10.68 -9.64 8.27
C GLY A 136 11.47 -9.33 9.54
N ASP A 137 12.70 -9.81 9.62
CA ASP A 137 13.58 -9.64 10.80
C ASP A 137 14.31 -8.29 10.79
N SER A 138 14.37 -7.61 9.64
CA SER A 138 15.06 -6.34 9.53
C SER A 138 14.35 -5.23 10.29
N GLU A 139 15.05 -4.62 11.24
CA GLU A 139 14.55 -3.45 11.96
C GLU A 139 14.77 -2.15 11.19
N ASN A 140 13.82 -1.23 11.33
CA ASN A 140 13.86 0.14 10.84
C ASN A 140 14.25 0.27 9.34
N VAL A 141 13.72 -0.60 8.48
CA VAL A 141 14.05 -0.63 7.04
C VAL A 141 13.72 0.66 6.28
N LEU A 142 12.81 1.46 6.82
CA LEU A 142 12.38 2.75 6.25
C LEU A 142 13.16 3.95 6.84
N GLY A 143 14.15 3.72 7.70
CA GLY A 143 14.98 4.80 8.24
C GLY A 143 14.21 5.81 9.09
N MET A 144 13.17 5.37 9.81
CA MET A 144 12.39 6.22 10.70
C MET A 144 13.25 6.83 11.82
N THR A 145 12.89 8.04 12.22
CA THR A 145 13.51 8.74 13.35
C THR A 145 13.15 8.08 14.68
N LYS A 146 13.94 8.37 15.73
CA LYS A 146 13.67 7.86 17.09
C LYS A 146 12.27 8.22 17.60
N ALA A 147 11.76 9.41 17.25
CA ALA A 147 10.44 9.87 17.64
C ALA A 147 9.32 9.13 16.91
N GLU A 148 9.52 8.78 15.63
CA GLU A 148 8.55 7.96 14.90
C GLU A 148 8.55 6.52 15.42
N LEU A 149 9.73 5.96 15.67
CA LEU A 149 9.88 4.62 16.23
C LEU A 149 9.21 4.47 17.60
N SER A 150 9.22 5.51 18.44
CA SER A 150 8.56 5.46 19.75
C SER A 150 7.04 5.41 19.68
N HIS A 151 6.44 5.87 18.57
CA HIS A 151 4.99 5.83 18.33
C HIS A 151 4.59 4.70 17.37
N ARG A 152 5.56 3.95 16.84
CA ARG A 152 5.36 2.87 15.88
C ARG A 152 4.81 1.63 16.59
N LYS A 153 3.71 1.10 16.08
CA LYS A 153 3.28 -0.28 16.36
C LYS A 153 3.71 -1.19 15.21
N VAL A 154 4.38 -2.29 15.53
CA VAL A 154 4.76 -3.32 14.55
C VAL A 154 3.81 -4.50 14.65
N GLU A 155 3.34 -5.00 13.51
CA GLU A 155 2.46 -6.17 13.40
C GLU A 155 2.95 -7.07 12.27
N VAL A 156 3.17 -8.35 12.57
CA VAL A 156 3.56 -9.35 11.56
C VAL A 156 2.30 -10.06 11.09
N LEU A 157 1.99 -9.96 9.80
CA LEU A 157 0.80 -10.56 9.20
C LEU A 157 1.14 -11.93 8.59
N ASN A 158 0.52 -12.97 9.14
CA ASN A 158 0.58 -14.32 8.56
C ASN A 158 -0.60 -14.51 7.60
N ILE A 159 -0.33 -14.49 6.30
CA ILE A 159 -1.38 -14.59 5.26
C ILE A 159 -2.07 -15.96 5.19
N ALA A 160 -1.51 -17.01 5.82
CA ALA A 160 -2.15 -18.32 5.93
C ALA A 160 -2.92 -18.51 7.25
N GLU A 161 -2.82 -17.55 8.18
CA GLU A 161 -3.60 -17.61 9.41
C GLU A 161 -5.06 -17.26 9.13
N LYS A 162 -5.98 -18.11 9.59
CA LYS A 162 -7.40 -17.89 9.40
C LYS A 162 -7.89 -16.80 10.34
N MET A 163 -8.42 -15.72 9.79
CA MET A 163 -9.04 -14.67 10.59
C MET A 163 -10.48 -15.05 11.00
N PRO A 164 -10.95 -14.63 12.18
CA PRO A 164 -12.35 -14.81 12.57
C PRO A 164 -13.29 -14.17 11.53
N LYS A 165 -14.28 -14.92 11.05
CA LYS A 165 -15.26 -14.51 10.01
C LYS A 165 -14.69 -14.36 8.59
N GLN A 166 -13.54 -14.96 8.28
CA GLN A 166 -12.99 -14.93 6.93
C GLN A 166 -13.88 -15.69 5.93
N THR A 167 -14.33 -14.98 4.89
CA THR A 167 -15.13 -15.52 3.78
C THR A 167 -14.31 -15.48 2.48
N LEU A 168 -13.06 -15.94 2.52
CA LEU A 168 -12.29 -16.08 1.29
C LEU A 168 -12.87 -17.21 0.45
N LYS A 169 -12.89 -17.02 -0.86
CA LYS A 169 -13.12 -18.11 -1.81
C LYS A 169 -11.93 -19.07 -1.74
N GLU A 170 -12.20 -20.37 -1.91
CA GLU A 170 -11.17 -21.42 -1.79
C GLU A 170 -10.01 -21.26 -2.78
N ASP A 171 -10.25 -20.64 -3.94
CA ASP A 171 -9.27 -20.34 -4.98
C ASP A 171 -8.35 -19.15 -4.64
N CYS A 172 -8.68 -18.40 -3.58
CA CYS A 172 -7.94 -17.25 -3.10
C CYS A 172 -7.36 -17.44 -1.69
N ASP A 173 -7.49 -18.62 -1.08
CA ASP A 173 -6.99 -18.91 0.26
C ASP A 173 -5.52 -19.40 0.19
N PRO A 174 -4.54 -18.61 0.70
CA PRO A 174 -3.13 -19.00 0.68
C PRO A 174 -2.85 -20.30 1.45
N ALA A 175 -3.70 -20.68 2.41
CA ALA A 175 -3.56 -21.91 3.18
C ALA A 175 -3.90 -23.16 2.35
N THR A 176 -4.73 -23.04 1.31
CA THR A 176 -5.20 -24.16 0.48
C THR A 176 -4.51 -24.20 -0.89
N VAL A 177 -4.19 -23.05 -1.48
CA VAL A 177 -3.63 -22.93 -2.85
C VAL A 177 -2.16 -23.42 -2.93
N GLY A 178 -1.44 -23.47 -1.80
CA GLY A 178 -0.09 -24.06 -1.73
C GLY A 178 -0.01 -25.55 -2.09
N GLY A 179 -1.15 -26.26 -2.16
CA GLY A 179 -1.21 -27.66 -2.59
C GLY A 179 -1.35 -27.89 -4.11
N SER A 180 -1.70 -26.86 -4.90
CA SER A 180 -2.24 -27.04 -6.25
C SER A 180 -1.64 -26.16 -7.36
N SER A 181 -0.58 -25.39 -7.11
CA SER A 181 0.12 -24.70 -8.21
C SER A 181 0.84 -25.71 -9.12
N GLU A 182 0.16 -26.16 -10.19
CA GLU A 182 0.69 -27.08 -11.22
C GLU A 182 1.99 -26.58 -11.87
N ARG A 183 2.31 -25.28 -11.77
CA ARG A 183 3.50 -24.70 -12.40
C ARG A 183 4.73 -24.61 -11.50
N VAL A 184 4.59 -24.57 -10.17
CA VAL A 184 5.71 -24.16 -9.29
C VAL A 184 6.00 -25.12 -8.13
N GLY A 185 5.14 -26.10 -7.83
CA GLY A 185 5.50 -27.21 -6.93
C GLY A 185 6.02 -26.81 -5.54
N ARG A 186 5.61 -25.65 -5.00
CA ARG A 186 6.03 -25.16 -3.67
C ARG A 186 5.18 -25.82 -2.58
N ARG A 187 5.77 -26.68 -1.75
CA ARG A 187 5.10 -27.28 -0.57
C ARG A 187 4.92 -26.24 0.55
N ASN A 188 3.87 -26.44 1.35
CA ASN A 188 3.53 -25.73 2.60
C ASN A 188 4.64 -25.82 3.67
N SER A 189 5.77 -25.16 3.47
CA SER A 189 6.71 -24.83 4.54
C SER A 189 6.78 -23.32 4.64
N PHE A 190 6.08 -22.75 5.62
CA PHE A 190 6.02 -21.30 5.87
C PHE A 190 7.38 -20.70 6.29
N VAL A 191 8.43 -21.52 6.32
CA VAL A 191 9.76 -21.21 6.84
C VAL A 191 10.81 -21.92 5.98
N THR A 192 11.20 -21.35 4.83
CA THR A 192 12.49 -21.68 4.19
C THR A 192 13.06 -20.45 3.50
N SER A 193 14.12 -19.92 4.11
CA SER A 193 15.26 -19.05 3.70
C SER A 193 15.27 -18.14 2.46
N ASN A 194 14.24 -18.06 1.62
CA ASN A 194 14.19 -17.22 0.40
C ASN A 194 12.87 -16.44 0.28
N GLY A 195 12.32 -15.96 1.41
CA GLY A 195 11.09 -15.18 1.44
C GLY A 195 11.29 -13.70 1.09
N ASN A 196 10.22 -13.04 0.66
CA ASN A 196 10.13 -11.59 0.59
C ASN A 196 9.36 -11.10 1.81
N CYS A 197 9.86 -10.11 2.53
CA CYS A 197 9.05 -9.36 3.48
C CYS A 197 8.61 -8.04 2.86
N PHE A 198 7.30 -7.89 2.70
CA PHE A 198 6.68 -6.60 2.45
C PHE A 198 6.53 -5.89 3.79
N THR A 199 7.41 -4.93 4.04
CA THR A 199 7.27 -4.04 5.20
C THR A 199 6.57 -2.78 4.74
N THR A 200 5.40 -2.50 5.31
CA THR A 200 4.59 -1.32 4.98
C THR A 200 4.32 -0.51 6.23
N ARG A 201 4.74 0.75 6.19
CA ARG A 201 4.34 1.76 7.15
C ARG A 201 3.08 2.45 6.64
N CYS A 202 2.03 2.43 7.44
CA CYS A 202 0.88 3.32 7.30
C CYS A 202 0.96 4.39 8.39
N ALA A 203 1.13 5.65 7.99
CA ALA A 203 0.96 6.79 8.88
C ALA A 203 -0.35 7.49 8.54
N LYS A 204 -1.24 7.56 9.53
CA LYS A 204 -2.53 8.24 9.40
C LYS A 204 -2.58 9.41 10.37
N ARG A 205 -2.99 10.57 9.84
CA ARG A 205 -3.44 11.69 10.66
C ARG A 205 -4.92 11.88 10.40
N SER A 206 -5.74 11.82 11.45
CA SER A 206 -7.15 12.21 11.42
C SER A 206 -7.34 13.45 12.28
N ALA A 207 -8.29 14.30 11.87
CA ALA A 207 -8.74 15.47 12.63
C ALA A 207 -9.29 15.08 14.00
#